data_AF-A0AAD7QPP0-F1
#
_entry.id   AF-A0AAD7QPP0-F1
#
_cell.length_a   1.000
_cell.length_b   1.000
_cell.length_c   1.000
_cell.angle_alpha   90.00
_cell.angle_beta   90.00
_cell.angle_gamma   90.00
#
_symmetry.space_group_name_H-M   'P 1'
#
loop_
_entity.id
_entity.type
_entity.pdbx_description
1 polymer ?
#
loop_
_entity_poly.entity_id
_entity_poly.type
_entity_poly.pdbx_seq_one_letter_code
_entity_poly.pdbx_strand_id
1 'polypeptide(L)'
;MANMSTTWGIDKLKDLESTNFYNDSRILESGASEEILQHTDFSIVQPWMEVIDDYKEWKAASWVEDLFSVYSYCRSILDLRRGYKDIFVYGFFTLVDPADEQILAYAGRYEDRVALLAR
;
A
#
# COMPACT_ATOMS: atom_id res chain seq x y z
N MET A 1 3.36 20.00 -6.69
CA MET A 1 2.60 19.02 -7.50
C MET A 1 3.21 19.03 -8.89
N ALA A 2 4.06 18.05 -9.21
CA ALA A 2 4.93 18.09 -10.40
C ALA A 2 4.52 17.09 -11.50
N ASN A 3 3.32 16.49 -11.41
CA ASN A 3 2.89 15.41 -12.31
C ASN A 3 1.56 15.72 -13.02
N MET A 4 1.34 16.99 -13.37
CA MET A 4 0.17 17.44 -14.13
C MET A 4 0.65 18.08 -15.43
N SER A 5 0.15 17.57 -16.56
CA SER A 5 0.38 18.19 -17.87
C SER A 5 -0.32 19.55 -17.94
N THR A 6 0.41 20.60 -18.33
CA THR A 6 -0.11 21.96 -18.47
C THR A 6 -1.08 22.16 -19.64
N THR A 7 -1.26 21.13 -20.48
CA THR A 7 -2.10 21.19 -21.69
C THR A 7 -3.51 20.63 -21.50
N TRP A 8 -3.89 20.18 -20.31
CA TRP A 8 -5.22 19.65 -20.04
C TRP A 8 -6.18 20.75 -19.58
N GLY A 9 -7.38 20.81 -20.20
CA GLY A 9 -8.47 21.70 -19.79
C GLY A 9 -9.14 21.23 -18.49
N ILE A 10 -9.81 22.15 -17.79
CA ILE A 10 -10.50 21.88 -16.50
C ILE A 10 -11.57 20.77 -16.64
N ASP A 11 -12.12 20.58 -17.82
CA ASP A 11 -13.06 19.52 -18.17
C ASP A 11 -12.45 18.11 -18.07
N LYS A 12 -11.13 17.97 -18.22
CA LYS A 12 -10.40 16.71 -18.03
C LYS A 12 -9.93 16.47 -16.59
N LEU A 13 -10.20 17.42 -15.69
CA LEU A 13 -10.00 17.24 -14.24
C LEU A 13 -11.19 16.57 -13.56
N LYS A 14 -12.18 16.08 -14.33
CA LYS A 14 -13.14 15.12 -13.80
C LYS A 14 -12.37 13.94 -13.24
N ASP A 15 -12.54 13.77 -11.95
CA ASP A 15 -12.01 12.70 -11.15
C ASP A 15 -12.19 11.36 -11.88
N LEU A 16 -11.10 10.60 -11.93
CA LEU A 16 -11.10 9.23 -12.44
C LEU A 16 -12.17 8.38 -11.75
N GLU A 17 -12.46 8.66 -10.48
CA GLU A 17 -13.54 8.02 -9.71
C GLU A 17 -14.92 8.27 -10.33
N SER A 18 -15.30 9.52 -10.63
CA SER A 18 -16.55 9.81 -11.33
C SER A 18 -16.60 9.23 -12.74
N THR A 19 -15.48 9.26 -13.47
CA THR A 19 -15.44 8.73 -14.85
C THR A 19 -15.60 7.21 -14.86
N ASN A 20 -14.99 6.51 -13.90
CA ASN A 20 -15.17 5.07 -13.72
C ASN A 20 -16.60 4.74 -13.28
N PHE A 21 -17.18 5.51 -12.35
CA PHE A 21 -18.57 5.35 -11.90
C PHE A 21 -19.61 5.40 -13.05
N TYR A 22 -19.44 6.31 -14.01
CA TYR A 22 -20.35 6.43 -15.17
C TYR A 22 -20.07 5.39 -16.27
N ASN A 23 -18.86 4.83 -16.34
CA ASN A 23 -18.54 3.75 -17.27
C ASN A 23 -19.04 2.40 -16.74
N ASP A 24 -18.94 2.16 -15.42
CA ASP A 24 -19.44 0.94 -14.76
C ASP A 24 -20.96 0.78 -14.93
N SER A 25 -21.71 1.87 -14.80
CA SER A 25 -23.16 1.88 -15.00
C SER A 25 -23.57 1.60 -16.45
N ARG A 26 -22.83 2.11 -17.44
CA ARG A 26 -23.10 1.86 -18.87
C ARG A 26 -22.80 0.43 -19.32
N ILE A 27 -21.80 -0.22 -18.74
CA ILE A 27 -21.41 -1.59 -19.10
C ILE A 27 -22.43 -2.60 -18.57
N LEU A 28 -22.93 -2.41 -17.34
CA LEU A 28 -23.99 -3.21 -16.74
C LEU A 28 -25.32 -3.12 -17.50
N GLU A 29 -25.66 -1.94 -18.03
CA GLU A 29 -26.87 -1.72 -18.85
C GLU A 29 -26.78 -2.32 -20.26
N SER A 30 -25.56 -2.58 -20.76
CA SER A 30 -25.33 -2.98 -22.16
C SER A 30 -25.41 -4.49 -22.44
N GLY A 31 -25.59 -5.33 -21.41
CA GLY A 31 -25.71 -6.79 -21.58
C GLY A 31 -24.42 -7.46 -22.10
N ALA A 32 -23.25 -6.89 -21.77
CA ALA A 32 -21.95 -7.45 -22.13
C ALA A 32 -21.73 -8.84 -21.48
N SER A 33 -21.16 -9.77 -22.26
CA SER A 33 -20.92 -11.16 -21.87
C SER A 33 -19.96 -11.28 -20.68
N GLU A 34 -20.17 -12.33 -19.87
CA GLU A 34 -19.40 -12.68 -18.65
C GLU A 34 -17.86 -12.68 -18.84
N GLU A 35 -17.38 -12.85 -20.08
CA GLU A 35 -15.96 -12.81 -20.45
C GLU A 35 -15.30 -11.43 -20.30
N ILE A 36 -16.05 -10.34 -20.47
CA ILE A 36 -15.52 -8.97 -20.33
C ILE A 36 -15.33 -8.60 -18.84
N LEU A 37 -16.05 -9.27 -17.94
CA LEU A 37 -16.04 -9.01 -16.50
C LEU A 37 -14.86 -9.65 -15.76
N GLN A 38 -13.95 -10.34 -16.46
CA GLN A 38 -12.86 -11.09 -15.84
C GLN A 38 -11.53 -10.32 -15.75
N HIS A 39 -11.57 -8.99 -15.81
CA HIS A 39 -10.37 -8.17 -15.69
C HIS A 39 -10.12 -7.70 -14.26
N THR A 40 -9.84 -8.67 -13.38
CA THR A 40 -9.36 -8.47 -12.00
C THR A 40 -10.35 -7.77 -11.07
N ASP A 41 -10.31 -8.08 -9.78
CA ASP A 41 -11.13 -7.41 -8.74
C ASP A 41 -10.84 -5.89 -8.59
N PHE A 42 -10.00 -5.33 -9.47
CA PHE A 42 -9.55 -3.93 -9.49
C PHE A 42 -10.38 -3.03 -10.41
N SER A 43 -10.92 -3.53 -11.54
CA SER A 43 -11.64 -2.71 -12.52
C SER A 43 -12.58 -3.53 -13.40
N ILE A 44 -13.75 -2.98 -13.71
CA ILE A 44 -14.71 -3.57 -14.65
C ILE A 44 -14.31 -3.28 -16.11
N VAL A 45 -13.40 -2.32 -16.32
CA VAL A 45 -12.84 -1.93 -17.62
C VAL A 45 -11.39 -2.41 -17.73
N GLN A 46 -10.93 -2.69 -18.96
CA GLN A 46 -9.53 -2.98 -19.24
C GLN A 46 -8.60 -1.88 -18.65
N PRO A 47 -7.63 -2.24 -17.79
CA PRO A 47 -6.70 -1.27 -17.22
C PRO A 47 -5.77 -0.66 -18.28
N TRP A 48 -5.35 0.59 -18.05
CA TRP A 48 -4.47 1.34 -18.98
C TRP A 48 -3.03 0.78 -19.06
N MET A 49 -2.67 -0.11 -18.14
CA MET A 49 -1.49 -0.96 -18.19
C MET A 49 -1.88 -2.41 -17.90
N GLU A 50 -1.05 -3.33 -18.35
CA GLU A 50 -1.15 -4.74 -18.03
C GLU A 50 -0.99 -4.98 -16.52
N VAL A 51 -1.77 -5.91 -15.99
CA VAL A 51 -1.66 -6.36 -14.60
C VAL A 51 -0.60 -7.44 -14.54
N ILE A 52 0.27 -7.37 -13.54
CA ILE A 52 1.30 -8.38 -13.32
C ILE A 52 0.62 -9.74 -13.08
N ASP A 53 1.04 -10.78 -13.80
CA ASP A 53 0.39 -12.10 -13.82
C ASP A 53 0.21 -12.77 -12.45
N ASP A 54 1.13 -12.51 -11.52
CA ASP A 54 1.17 -13.10 -10.18
C ASP A 54 0.13 -12.51 -9.20
N TYR A 55 -0.66 -11.51 -9.63
CA TYR A 55 -1.69 -10.87 -8.80
C TYR A 55 -2.73 -11.84 -8.23
N LYS A 56 -2.94 -13.00 -8.88
CA LYS A 56 -3.89 -14.03 -8.42
C LYS A 56 -3.42 -14.69 -7.13
N GLU A 57 -2.10 -14.81 -6.96
CA GLU A 57 -1.45 -15.33 -5.77
C GLU A 57 -1.19 -14.19 -4.76
N TRP A 58 -0.65 -13.07 -5.24
CA TRP A 58 -0.22 -11.93 -4.43
C TRP A 58 -1.24 -10.79 -4.45
N LYS A 59 -2.36 -10.98 -3.76
CA LYS A 59 -3.42 -9.96 -3.61
C LYS A 59 -3.58 -9.50 -2.17
N ALA A 60 -3.81 -8.20 -1.98
CA ALA A 60 -4.02 -7.64 -0.65
C ALA A 60 -5.18 -8.31 0.11
N ALA A 61 -6.28 -8.62 -0.59
CA ALA A 61 -7.45 -9.24 0.01
C ALA A 61 -7.17 -10.61 0.65
N SER A 62 -6.26 -11.42 0.08
CA SER A 62 -5.90 -12.72 0.68
C SER A 62 -4.98 -12.58 1.89
N TRP A 63 -4.32 -11.43 2.06
CA TRP A 63 -3.36 -11.21 3.14
C TRP A 63 -3.95 -10.53 4.37
N VAL A 64 -5.11 -9.89 4.24
CA VAL A 64 -5.78 -9.20 5.36
C VAL A 64 -6.20 -10.17 6.46
N GLU A 65 -6.62 -11.38 6.10
CA GLU A 65 -7.05 -12.41 7.06
C GLU A 65 -5.89 -13.32 7.53
N ASP A 66 -4.79 -13.36 6.79
CA ASP A 66 -3.62 -14.15 7.16
C ASP A 66 -2.76 -13.43 8.21
N LEU A 67 -2.67 -14.02 9.40
CA LEU A 67 -1.89 -13.50 10.53
C LEU A 67 -0.38 -13.53 10.29
N PHE A 68 0.10 -14.37 9.36
CA PHE A 68 1.52 -14.49 9.03
C PHE A 68 1.90 -13.72 7.76
N SER A 69 0.97 -12.97 7.19
CA SER A 69 1.21 -12.19 5.98
C SER A 69 2.10 -10.97 6.23
N VAL A 70 2.72 -10.48 5.16
CA VAL A 70 3.44 -9.20 5.16
C VAL A 70 2.53 -8.05 5.62
N TYR A 71 1.26 -8.08 5.24
CA TYR A 71 0.27 -7.09 5.67
C TYR A 71 0.11 -7.09 7.20
N SER A 72 -0.11 -8.27 7.80
CA SER A 72 -0.27 -8.42 9.26
C SER A 72 1.00 -7.98 10.01
N TYR A 73 2.17 -8.34 9.49
CA TYR A 73 3.45 -7.89 10.03
C TYR A 73 3.58 -6.35 9.98
N CYS A 74 3.36 -5.72 8.82
CA CYS A 74 3.42 -4.26 8.68
C CYS A 74 2.39 -3.55 9.58
N ARG A 75 1.17 -4.08 9.68
CA ARG A 75 0.14 -3.57 10.58
C ARG A 75 0.62 -3.57 12.03
N SER A 76 1.22 -4.68 12.48
CA SER A 76 1.74 -4.81 13.84
C SER A 76 2.84 -3.78 14.16
N ILE A 77 3.74 -3.51 13.20
CA ILE A 77 4.78 -2.48 13.34
C ILE A 77 4.16 -1.09 13.42
N LEU A 78 3.17 -0.79 12.58
CA LEU A 78 2.50 0.51 12.62
C LEU A 78 1.72 0.72 13.92
N ASP A 79 1.13 -0.34 14.46
CA ASP A 79 0.45 -0.30 15.76
C ASP A 79 1.45 -0.07 16.90
N LEU A 80 2.61 -0.75 16.87
CA LEU A 80 3.71 -0.53 17.81
C LEU A 80 4.27 0.90 17.72
N ARG A 81 4.47 1.44 16.51
CA ARG A 81 4.88 2.83 16.30
C ARG A 81 3.84 3.82 16.83
N ARG A 82 2.55 3.52 16.66
CA ARG A 82 1.45 4.35 17.19
C ARG A 82 1.36 4.30 18.72
N GLY A 83 1.64 3.14 19.32
CA GLY A 83 1.59 2.93 20.77
C GLY A 83 2.77 3.56 21.52
N TYR A 84 3.96 3.60 20.90
CA TYR A 84 5.18 4.11 21.54
C TYR A 84 5.82 5.22 20.70
N LYS A 85 5.05 6.28 20.42
CA LYS A 85 5.50 7.42 19.60
C LYS A 85 6.76 8.08 20.16
N ASP A 86 6.86 8.16 21.49
CA ASP A 86 7.99 8.78 22.17
C ASP A 86 9.31 8.15 21.75
N ILE A 87 9.37 6.83 21.60
CA ILE A 87 10.59 6.12 21.17
C ILE A 87 10.64 5.96 19.65
N PHE A 88 9.58 5.46 18.99
CA PHE A 88 9.61 5.11 17.56
C PHE A 88 9.32 6.27 16.60
N VAL A 89 8.97 7.45 17.11
CA VAL A 89 8.79 8.66 16.30
C VAL A 89 9.72 9.77 16.77
N TYR A 90 9.81 10.00 18.08
CA TYR A 90 10.55 11.12 18.66
C TYR A 90 11.85 10.71 19.37
N GLY A 91 12.14 9.41 19.44
CA GLY A 91 13.33 8.89 20.10
C GLY A 91 14.58 9.03 19.23
N PHE A 92 15.73 8.97 19.89
CA PHE A 92 17.03 8.97 19.23
C PHE A 92 17.50 7.55 18.99
N PHE A 93 17.99 7.28 17.78
CA PHE A 93 18.48 5.96 17.39
C PHE A 93 19.99 5.97 17.21
N THR A 94 20.64 4.98 17.82
CA THR A 94 22.08 4.75 17.67
C THR A 94 22.30 3.31 17.22
N LEU A 95 23.24 3.11 16.32
CA LEU A 95 23.61 1.79 15.83
C LEU A 95 24.42 1.05 16.90
N VAL A 96 24.10 -0.23 17.15
CA VAL A 96 24.67 -1.00 18.26
C VAL A 96 26.02 -1.60 17.89
N ASP A 97 26.09 -2.26 16.74
CA ASP A 97 27.34 -2.82 16.19
C ASP A 97 27.42 -2.52 14.68
N PRO A 98 28.15 -1.47 14.27
CA PRO A 98 28.29 -1.11 12.86
C PRO A 98 29.20 -2.03 12.06
N ALA A 99 29.99 -2.86 12.72
CA ALA A 99 30.96 -3.72 12.06
C ALA A 99 30.36 -5.09 11.69
N ASP A 100 29.24 -5.47 12.31
CA ASP A 100 28.53 -6.70 11.98
C ASP A 100 27.78 -6.55 10.64
N GLU A 101 28.16 -7.36 9.65
CA GLU A 101 27.53 -7.36 8.31
C GLU A 101 26.29 -8.26 8.24
N GLN A 102 26.05 -9.11 9.23
CA GLN A 102 24.94 -10.06 9.26
C GLN A 102 23.75 -9.54 10.06
N ILE A 103 24.01 -8.79 11.15
CA ILE A 103 22.98 -8.32 12.06
C ILE A 103 22.91 -6.79 12.02
N LEU A 104 21.73 -6.26 11.72
CA LEU A 104 21.50 -4.83 11.78
C LEU A 104 20.74 -4.47 13.06
N ALA A 105 21.46 -3.92 14.04
CA ALA A 105 20.92 -3.58 15.35
C ALA A 105 20.97 -2.09 15.70
N TYR A 106 19.88 -1.59 16.29
CA TYR A 106 19.70 -0.21 16.74
C TYR A 106 19.15 -0.15 18.16
N ALA A 107 19.59 0.85 18.92
CA ALA A 107 18.99 1.23 20.20
C ALA A 107 18.23 2.55 20.05
N GLY A 108 16.91 2.52 20.25
CA GLY A 108 16.06 3.69 20.38
C GLY A 108 15.99 4.13 21.84
N ARG A 109 16.19 5.42 22.13
CA ARG A 109 16.11 5.98 23.49
C ARG A 109 15.22 7.22 23.52
N TYR A 110 14.41 7.32 24.56
CA TYR A 110 13.63 8.51 24.89
C TYR A 110 13.46 8.59 26.41
N GLU A 111 13.99 9.65 27.03
CA GLU A 111 14.06 9.81 28.48
C GLU A 111 14.61 8.52 29.16
N ASP A 112 13.84 7.93 30.08
CA ASP A 112 14.22 6.72 30.82
C ASP A 112 13.90 5.42 30.07
N ARG A 113 13.36 5.49 28.85
CA ARG A 113 12.96 4.32 28.06
C ARG A 113 13.98 3.97 26.99
N VAL A 114 14.18 2.67 26.82
CA VAL A 114 15.08 2.10 25.82
C VAL A 114 14.35 0.98 25.07
N ALA A 115 14.48 0.98 23.75
CA ALA A 115 14.06 -0.12 22.89
C ALA A 115 15.26 -0.60 22.06
N LEU A 116 15.38 -1.91 21.87
CA LEU A 116 16.37 -2.53 20.99
C LEU A 116 15.63 -3.12 19.79
N LEU A 117 16.14 -2.82 18.59
CA LEU A 117 15.69 -3.41 17.34
C LEU A 117 16.86 -4.15 16.73
N ALA A 118 16.65 -5.40 16.33
CA ALA A 118 17.63 -6.18 15.61
C ALA A 118 16.93 -6.99 14.53
N ARG A 119 17.56 -7.11 13.37
CA ARG A 119 17.15 -7.97 12.27
C ARG A 119 18.35 -8.74 11.76
#